data_AF-A0A5Q4B9H5-F1
#
_entry.id   AF-A0A5Q4B9H5-F1
#
_cell.length_a   1.000
_cell.length_b   1.000
_cell.length_c   1.000
_cell.angle_alpha   90.00
_cell.angle_beta   90.00
_cell.angle_gamma   90.00
#
_symmetry.space_group_name_H-M   'P 1'
#
loop_
_entity.id
_entity.type
_entity.pdbx_description
1 polymer ?
#
loop_
_entity_poly.entity_id
_entity_poly.type
_entity_poly.pdbx_seq_one_letter_code
_entity_poly.pdbx_strand_id
1 'polypeptide(L)'
;MVFSTSKAVGIMALAASSVTASSYVASMPVHAQGLLNESMAWMDQYYDRSAGYLYDFGASSALRHETRSSIWYALGLLARNEGDDAAQAERIITNTIGAQFKAEPEQWYGGYQMYPEEPYVGSPHYPGKIYNFWDPNWRGFVGTTLVMALEEFPHLLSNDTQDLILESLHNTTKGDEYRVGGVDDDNLYPAYSNPAIMRAFVSGYTGRRLADANMTQSGEKYAQEIIDLFDRASTLSEFNSGTYTGVSLFGLILWCKYLPEDSVMTAKGPQMLADTWSAVAQLWHPGMKNMAGPWDRAYGYDMNRYVSLMALWFWTLLGKENSSLISA
;
A
#
# COMPACT_ATOMS: atom_id res chain seq x y z
N MET A 1 45.53 -50.60 27.14
CA MET A 1 44.26 -49.90 26.93
C MET A 1 44.57 -48.41 26.87
N VAL A 2 44.55 -47.86 25.65
CA VAL A 2 44.29 -46.46 25.23
C VAL A 2 45.05 -45.29 25.90
N PHE A 3 45.79 -44.55 25.05
CA PHE A 3 46.42 -43.23 25.23
C PHE A 3 45.42 -42.07 25.36
N SER A 4 45.84 -40.89 25.88
CA SER A 4 45.57 -39.51 25.34
C SER A 4 45.69 -38.47 26.48
N THR A 5 46.81 -37.74 26.61
CA THR A 5 47.14 -36.39 26.08
C THR A 5 46.28 -35.21 26.55
N SER A 6 47.01 -34.21 27.07
CA SER A 6 46.65 -32.85 27.47
C SER A 6 45.80 -32.09 26.45
N LYS A 7 44.88 -31.22 26.91
CA LYS A 7 44.49 -30.01 26.15
C LYS A 7 44.17 -28.82 27.05
N ALA A 8 44.91 -27.75 26.81
CA ALA A 8 44.61 -26.39 27.20
C ALA A 8 43.29 -25.93 26.56
N VAL A 9 42.45 -25.25 27.34
CA VAL A 9 41.26 -24.56 26.83
C VAL A 9 41.69 -23.17 26.41
N GLY A 10 41.92 -22.99 25.10
CA GLY A 10 42.03 -21.68 24.49
C GLY A 10 40.64 -21.07 24.32
N ILE A 11 40.44 -19.88 24.88
CA ILE A 11 39.27 -19.04 24.60
C ILE A 11 39.49 -18.46 23.20
N MET A 12 38.80 -19.02 22.20
CA MET A 12 38.69 -18.40 20.89
C MET A 12 37.60 -17.32 20.98
N ALA A 13 38.01 -16.06 20.97
CA ALA A 13 37.12 -14.94 20.75
C ALA A 13 36.57 -15.04 19.32
N LEU A 14 35.29 -15.35 19.18
CA LEU A 14 34.54 -15.13 17.95
C LEU A 14 34.39 -13.62 17.79
N ALA A 15 35.30 -13.01 17.05
CA ALA A 15 35.05 -11.72 16.44
C ALA A 15 33.92 -11.93 15.41
N ALA A 16 32.69 -11.65 15.82
CA ALA A 16 31.60 -11.45 14.89
C ALA A 16 32.00 -10.26 14.00
N SER A 17 32.43 -10.55 12.78
CA SER A 17 32.51 -9.57 11.71
C SER A 17 31.10 -9.03 11.50
N SER A 18 30.80 -7.87 12.07
CA SER A 18 29.65 -7.06 11.72
C SER A 18 29.83 -6.62 10.28
N VAL A 19 29.38 -7.45 9.35
CA VAL A 19 29.04 -6.98 8.02
C VAL A 19 27.90 -6.01 8.25
N THR A 20 28.20 -4.71 8.24
CA THR A 20 27.17 -3.67 8.22
C THR A 20 26.40 -3.88 6.93
N ALA A 21 25.26 -4.57 7.00
CA ALA A 21 24.34 -4.62 5.88
C ALA A 21 24.06 -3.17 5.46
N SER A 22 24.21 -2.89 4.16
CA SER A 22 23.81 -1.59 3.63
C SER A 22 22.34 -1.39 3.95
N SER A 23 21.97 -0.24 4.52
CA SER A 23 20.56 0.10 4.78
C SER A 23 19.74 -0.02 3.50
N TYR A 24 18.49 -0.49 3.59
CA TYR A 24 17.57 -0.61 2.44
C TYR A 24 17.45 0.68 1.64
N VAL A 25 17.38 1.83 2.32
CA VAL A 25 17.36 3.15 1.67
C VAL A 25 18.58 3.41 0.78
N ALA A 26 19.76 2.93 1.17
CA ALA A 26 21.01 3.12 0.42
C ALA A 26 21.12 2.22 -0.81
N SER A 27 20.29 1.17 -0.93
CA SER A 27 20.24 0.34 -2.14
C SER A 27 19.27 0.88 -3.20
N MET A 28 18.46 1.88 -2.85
CA MET A 28 17.49 2.48 -3.78
C MET A 28 18.17 3.32 -4.87
N PRO A 29 17.57 3.42 -6.07
CA PRO A 29 17.93 4.43 -7.05
C PRO A 29 17.87 5.84 -6.45
N VAL A 30 18.79 6.73 -6.84
CA VAL A 30 18.97 8.07 -6.24
C VAL A 30 17.67 8.89 -6.14
N HIS A 31 16.80 8.82 -7.13
CA HIS A 31 15.55 9.56 -7.13
C HIS A 31 14.49 8.95 -6.20
N ALA A 32 14.43 7.62 -6.13
CA ALA A 32 13.56 6.90 -5.19
C ALA A 32 14.02 7.13 -3.75
N GLN A 33 15.33 7.10 -3.51
CA GLN A 33 15.93 7.46 -2.24
C GLN A 33 15.55 8.88 -1.82
N GLY A 34 15.67 9.85 -2.74
CA GLY A 34 15.29 11.24 -2.49
C GLY A 34 13.81 11.40 -2.15
N LEU A 35 12.91 10.74 -2.90
CA LEU A 35 11.48 10.75 -2.63
C LEU A 35 11.17 10.18 -1.24
N LEU A 36 11.75 9.03 -0.88
CA LEU A 36 11.54 8.43 0.44
C LEU A 36 12.02 9.37 1.55
N ASN A 37 13.25 9.87 1.45
CA ASN A 37 13.84 10.73 2.47
C ASN A 37 13.03 12.00 2.70
N GLU A 38 12.61 12.68 1.63
CA GLU A 38 11.80 13.89 1.75
C GLU A 38 10.39 13.59 2.28
N SER A 39 9.76 12.50 1.84
CA SER A 39 8.45 12.09 2.33
C SER A 39 8.49 11.75 3.83
N MET A 40 9.52 11.03 4.26
CA MET A 40 9.71 10.66 5.67
C MET A 40 10.01 11.89 6.53
N ALA A 41 10.92 12.76 6.10
CA ALA A 41 11.22 14.00 6.82
C ALA A 41 10.00 14.94 6.97
N TRP A 42 9.10 14.92 5.98
CA TRP A 42 7.84 15.64 6.07
C TRP A 42 6.85 14.95 7.03
N MET A 43 6.62 13.64 6.88
CA MET A 43 5.70 12.89 7.75
C MET A 43 6.14 12.84 9.23
N ASP A 44 7.46 12.86 9.49
CA ASP A 44 8.01 12.94 10.85
C ASP A 44 7.50 14.17 11.62
N GLN A 45 7.15 15.27 10.92
CA GLN A 45 6.60 16.48 11.54
C GLN A 45 5.16 16.32 12.01
N TYR A 46 4.45 15.30 11.51
CA TYR A 46 3.06 15.01 11.84
C TYR A 46 2.93 13.80 12.77
N TYR A 47 4.03 13.10 13.08
CA TYR A 47 3.96 11.87 13.85
C TYR A 47 3.79 12.12 15.35
N ASP A 48 2.65 11.72 15.89
CA ASP A 48 2.42 11.65 17.33
C ASP A 48 2.93 10.30 17.87
N ARG A 49 4.16 10.33 18.37
CA ARG A 49 4.79 9.17 19.05
C ARG A 49 3.98 8.66 20.24
N SER A 50 3.19 9.50 20.90
CA SER A 50 2.40 9.11 22.07
C SER A 50 1.12 8.37 21.68
N ALA A 51 0.51 8.72 20.54
CA ALA A 51 -0.67 8.04 20.00
C ALA A 51 -0.27 6.82 19.15
N GLY A 52 0.84 6.90 18.43
CA GLY A 52 1.21 5.91 17.41
C GLY A 52 0.44 6.11 16.10
N TYR A 53 0.25 7.37 15.70
CA TYR A 53 -0.42 7.78 14.46
C TYR A 53 0.15 9.11 13.95
N LEU A 54 -0.02 9.39 12.66
CA LEU A 54 0.14 10.73 12.10
C LEU A 54 -1.11 11.57 12.38
N TYR A 55 -0.89 12.86 12.64
CA TYR A 55 -1.94 13.87 12.54
C TYR A 55 -2.40 14.03 11.09
N ASP A 56 -3.70 14.27 10.90
CA ASP A 56 -4.31 14.54 9.60
C ASP A 56 -3.69 15.78 8.94
N PHE A 57 -3.13 15.58 7.74
CA PHE A 57 -2.48 16.63 6.96
C PHE A 57 -3.43 17.76 6.54
N GLY A 58 -4.73 17.47 6.42
CA GLY A 58 -5.73 18.41 5.92
C GLY A 58 -6.05 19.56 6.88
N ALA A 59 -5.60 19.49 8.14
CA ALA A 59 -5.84 20.49 9.20
C ALA A 59 -7.31 20.90 9.38
N SER A 60 -8.25 20.12 8.86
CA SER A 60 -9.70 20.40 8.91
C SER A 60 -10.29 20.23 10.31
N SER A 61 -9.54 19.58 11.20
CA SER A 61 -9.84 19.47 12.62
C SER A 61 -8.53 19.45 13.41
N ALA A 62 -8.49 20.20 14.52
CA ALA A 62 -7.29 20.27 15.34
C ALA A 62 -6.99 18.91 16.00
N LEU A 63 -5.73 18.49 15.94
CA LEU A 63 -5.20 17.31 16.63
C LEU A 63 -5.90 15.97 16.29
N ARG A 64 -6.57 15.87 15.13
CA ARG A 64 -7.13 14.60 14.66
C ARG A 64 -6.05 13.76 14.01
N HIS A 65 -5.99 12.46 14.31
CA HIS A 65 -5.10 11.50 13.65
C HIS A 65 -5.77 10.85 12.45
N GLU A 66 -5.00 10.33 11.48
CA GLU A 66 -5.53 9.64 10.30
C GLU A 66 -4.84 8.28 10.07
N THR A 67 -5.63 7.24 9.86
CA THR A 67 -5.15 5.84 9.90
C THR A 67 -4.41 5.41 8.63
N ARG A 68 -4.88 5.77 7.43
CA ARG A 68 -4.28 5.28 6.16
C ARG A 68 -2.89 5.85 5.91
N SER A 69 -2.68 7.13 6.16
CA SER A 69 -1.37 7.76 6.01
C SER A 69 -0.41 7.25 7.07
N SER A 70 -0.91 6.95 8.28
CA SER A 70 -0.13 6.30 9.32
C SER A 70 0.41 4.94 8.88
N ILE A 71 -0.39 4.10 8.21
CA ILE A 71 0.10 2.80 7.74
C ILE A 71 1.18 2.94 6.65
N TRP A 72 1.05 3.93 5.76
CA TRP A 72 2.11 4.23 4.77
C TRP A 72 3.40 4.71 5.44
N TYR A 73 3.27 5.53 6.47
CA TYR A 73 4.41 5.96 7.28
C TYR A 73 5.07 4.79 8.01
N ALA A 74 4.29 3.84 8.55
CA ALA A 74 4.82 2.62 9.15
C ALA A 74 5.69 1.81 8.16
N LEU A 75 5.25 1.68 6.91
CA LEU A 75 6.07 1.04 5.86
C LEU A 75 7.35 1.85 5.58
N GLY A 76 7.26 3.18 5.56
CA GLY A 76 8.43 4.05 5.41
C GLY A 76 9.42 3.96 6.58
N LEU A 77 8.93 3.81 7.82
CA LEU A 77 9.73 3.54 9.01
C LEU A 77 10.46 2.20 8.90
N LEU A 78 9.79 1.13 8.44
CA LEU A 78 10.45 -0.16 8.19
C LEU A 78 11.52 -0.05 7.10
N ALA A 79 11.26 0.72 6.05
CA ALA A 79 12.23 0.95 4.98
C ALA A 79 13.45 1.77 5.45
N ARG A 80 13.25 2.78 6.28
CA ARG A 80 14.31 3.62 6.87
C ARG A 80 15.12 2.85 7.91
N ASN A 81 14.43 2.18 8.83
CA ASN A 81 14.97 1.33 9.89
C ASN A 81 16.08 2.01 10.72
N GLU A 82 15.86 3.25 11.15
CA GLU A 82 16.78 3.99 12.01
C GLU A 82 16.25 4.09 13.45
N GLY A 83 17.13 3.96 14.44
CA GLY A 83 16.77 4.14 15.85
C GLY A 83 15.63 3.20 16.30
N ASP A 84 14.48 3.78 16.65
CA ASP A 84 13.30 3.05 17.10
C ASP A 84 12.22 2.88 16.02
N ASP A 85 12.54 3.17 14.75
CA ASP A 85 11.60 3.13 13.62
C ASP A 85 10.82 1.82 13.54
N ALA A 86 11.49 0.66 13.63
CA ALA A 86 10.83 -0.65 13.54
C ALA A 86 9.79 -0.86 14.67
N ALA A 87 10.12 -0.42 15.90
CA ALA A 87 9.19 -0.50 17.03
C ALA A 87 8.00 0.46 16.87
N GLN A 88 8.23 1.66 16.32
CA GLN A 88 7.15 2.60 16.03
C GLN A 88 6.26 2.12 14.88
N ALA A 89 6.84 1.49 13.85
CA ALA A 89 6.10 0.86 12.76
C ALA A 89 5.20 -0.26 13.28
N GLU A 90 5.74 -1.17 14.09
CA GLU A 90 4.98 -2.25 14.71
C GLU A 90 3.84 -1.72 15.58
N ARG A 91 4.08 -0.63 16.32
CA ARG A 91 3.03 0.06 17.08
C ARG A 91 1.91 0.62 16.20
N ILE A 92 2.24 1.29 15.10
CA ILE A 92 1.23 1.84 14.17
C ILE A 92 0.42 0.71 13.53
N ILE A 93 1.09 -0.37 13.11
CA ILE A 93 0.45 -1.55 12.50
C ILE A 93 -0.53 -2.18 13.48
N THR A 94 -0.09 -2.48 14.71
CA THR A 94 -0.93 -3.11 15.74
C THR A 94 -2.11 -2.23 16.14
N ASN A 95 -1.90 -0.92 16.31
CA ASN A 95 -2.96 0.05 16.55
C ASN A 95 -3.99 0.06 15.40
N THR A 96 -3.53 0.12 14.15
CA THR A 96 -4.39 0.13 12.96
C THR A 96 -5.24 -1.13 12.85
N ILE A 97 -4.62 -2.31 13.06
CA ILE A 97 -5.34 -3.60 13.03
C ILE A 97 -6.30 -3.73 14.21
N GLY A 98 -5.94 -3.20 15.39
CA GLY A 98 -6.82 -3.14 16.55
C GLY A 98 -8.10 -2.32 16.29
N ALA A 99 -8.00 -1.30 15.43
CA ALA A 99 -9.11 -0.46 14.98
C ALA A 99 -9.86 -1.02 13.75
N GLN A 100 -9.52 -2.23 13.28
CA GLN A 100 -10.24 -2.89 12.19
C GLN A 100 -11.65 -3.29 12.66
N PHE A 101 -12.66 -3.08 11.82
CA PHE A 101 -14.02 -3.51 12.12
C PHE A 101 -14.19 -5.03 11.93
N LYS A 102 -14.74 -5.72 12.93
CA LYS A 102 -14.82 -7.20 12.97
C LYS A 102 -16.23 -7.77 13.18
N ALA A 103 -17.27 -6.93 13.19
CA ALA A 103 -18.65 -7.40 13.40
C ALA A 103 -19.36 -7.71 12.08
N GLU A 104 -19.84 -8.95 11.94
CA GLU A 104 -20.70 -9.35 10.82
C GLU A 104 -22.18 -9.13 11.15
N PRO A 105 -23.05 -8.79 10.18
CA PRO A 105 -22.79 -8.60 8.75
C PRO A 105 -22.65 -7.11 8.37
N GLU A 106 -21.85 -6.33 9.09
CA GLU A 106 -21.76 -4.89 8.86
C GLU A 106 -20.98 -4.57 7.57
N GLN A 107 -21.48 -3.61 6.77
CA GLN A 107 -20.89 -3.25 5.48
C GLN A 107 -19.43 -2.79 5.57
N TRP A 108 -19.00 -2.28 6.74
CA TRP A 108 -17.63 -1.84 7.01
C TRP A 108 -16.72 -2.93 7.61
N TYR A 109 -17.19 -4.17 7.79
CA TYR A 109 -16.37 -5.32 8.22
C TYR A 109 -15.07 -5.44 7.41
N GLY A 110 -13.96 -5.73 8.06
CA GLY A 110 -12.64 -5.83 7.44
C GLY A 110 -12.04 -4.49 6.99
N GLY A 111 -12.81 -3.40 7.03
CA GLY A 111 -12.33 -2.04 6.90
C GLY A 111 -11.70 -1.53 8.20
N TYR A 112 -11.20 -0.30 8.17
CA TYR A 112 -10.48 0.31 9.28
C TYR A 112 -11.15 1.64 9.63
N GLN A 113 -11.09 2.02 10.91
CA GLN A 113 -11.49 3.37 11.31
C GLN A 113 -10.68 4.41 10.53
N MET A 114 -11.34 5.45 10.01
CA MET A 114 -10.64 6.50 9.26
C MET A 114 -9.76 7.34 10.20
N TYR A 115 -10.31 7.61 11.38
CA TYR A 115 -9.65 8.31 12.47
C TYR A 115 -9.78 7.46 13.74
N PRO A 116 -8.70 7.23 14.51
CA PRO A 116 -8.76 6.38 15.70
C PRO A 116 -9.69 6.94 16.80
N GLU A 117 -9.97 8.25 16.79
CA GLU A 117 -10.90 8.90 17.73
C GLU A 117 -12.37 8.89 17.27
N GLU A 118 -12.69 8.30 16.11
CA GLU A 118 -14.06 8.37 15.59
C GLU A 118 -15.04 7.47 16.36
N PRO A 119 -16.33 7.87 16.48
CA PRO A 119 -17.35 6.99 17.01
C PRO A 119 -17.53 5.75 16.13
N TYR A 120 -18.09 4.68 16.70
CA TYR A 120 -18.38 3.48 15.93
C TYR A 120 -19.37 3.76 14.79
N VAL A 121 -19.05 3.25 13.60
CA VAL A 121 -19.86 3.36 12.39
C VAL A 121 -21.20 2.65 12.58
N GLY A 122 -22.29 3.25 12.10
CA GLY A 122 -23.65 2.75 12.30
C GLY A 122 -24.30 3.17 13.62
N SER A 123 -23.59 3.89 14.49
CA SER A 123 -24.19 4.49 15.69
C SER A 123 -25.17 5.62 15.34
N PRO A 124 -26.11 5.99 16.25
CA PRO A 124 -27.13 7.02 15.96
C PRO A 124 -26.56 8.39 15.53
N HIS A 125 -25.33 8.70 15.91
CA HIS A 125 -24.65 9.97 15.60
C HIS A 125 -23.51 9.82 14.58
N TYR A 126 -23.21 8.61 14.13
CA TYR A 126 -22.18 8.32 13.14
C TYR A 126 -22.71 7.23 12.18
N PRO A 127 -23.69 7.57 11.32
CA PRO A 127 -24.41 6.59 10.51
C PRO A 127 -23.48 5.93 9.47
N GLY A 128 -23.85 4.75 8.98
CA GLY A 128 -23.05 3.96 8.02
C GLY A 128 -22.99 4.52 6.58
N LYS A 129 -22.87 5.84 6.40
CA LYS A 129 -22.83 6.45 5.06
C LYS A 129 -21.44 6.27 4.42
N ILE A 130 -21.40 5.47 3.35
CA ILE A 130 -20.23 5.20 2.53
C ILE A 130 -19.59 6.50 2.01
N TYR A 131 -18.26 6.57 2.02
CA TYR A 131 -17.42 7.73 1.67
C TYR A 131 -17.62 8.98 2.53
N ASN A 132 -18.31 8.86 3.65
CA ASN A 132 -18.48 9.94 4.61
C ASN A 132 -17.97 9.56 6.00
N PHE A 133 -18.52 8.50 6.57
CA PHE A 133 -18.18 8.01 7.91
C PHE A 133 -17.31 6.74 7.87
N TRP A 134 -17.15 6.16 6.69
CA TRP A 134 -16.23 5.06 6.42
C TRP A 134 -15.92 5.02 4.92
N ASP A 135 -14.80 4.42 4.54
CA ASP A 135 -14.41 4.26 3.13
C ASP A 135 -13.97 2.82 2.85
N PRO A 136 -14.73 2.04 2.05
CA PRO A 136 -14.39 0.66 1.76
C PRO A 136 -13.10 0.50 0.96
N ASN A 137 -12.61 1.54 0.26
CA ASN A 137 -11.36 1.46 -0.49
C ASN A 137 -10.14 1.34 0.43
N TRP A 138 -10.27 1.69 1.71
CA TRP A 138 -9.18 1.59 2.68
C TRP A 138 -8.75 0.16 2.92
N ARG A 139 -9.64 -0.82 2.69
CA ARG A 139 -9.29 -2.25 2.64
C ARG A 139 -8.10 -2.50 1.71
N GLY A 140 -8.17 -1.99 0.48
CA GLY A 140 -7.11 -2.13 -0.52
C GLY A 140 -5.85 -1.35 -0.14
N PHE A 141 -5.98 -0.09 0.26
CA PHE A 141 -4.80 0.75 0.59
C PHE A 141 -4.03 0.24 1.81
N VAL A 142 -4.73 -0.13 2.89
CA VAL A 142 -4.10 -0.68 4.09
C VAL A 142 -3.61 -2.10 3.82
N GLY A 143 -4.43 -2.95 3.20
CA GLY A 143 -4.07 -4.33 2.90
C GLY A 143 -2.83 -4.46 2.02
N THR A 144 -2.73 -3.69 0.93
CA THR A 144 -1.54 -3.69 0.06
C THR A 144 -0.28 -3.25 0.80
N THR A 145 -0.39 -2.24 1.68
CA THR A 145 0.73 -1.75 2.50
C THR A 145 1.19 -2.80 3.50
N LEU A 146 0.25 -3.51 4.14
CA LEU A 146 0.56 -4.60 5.05
C LEU A 146 1.23 -5.79 4.34
N VAL A 147 0.79 -6.12 3.12
CA VAL A 147 1.48 -7.13 2.28
C VAL A 147 2.92 -6.72 2.00
N MET A 148 3.16 -5.45 1.64
CA MET A 148 4.53 -4.96 1.43
C MET A 148 5.39 -5.05 2.70
N ALA A 149 4.82 -4.78 3.88
CA ALA A 149 5.54 -4.93 5.15
C ALA A 149 5.96 -6.39 5.39
N LEU A 150 5.07 -7.36 5.10
CA LEU A 150 5.38 -8.79 5.22
C LEU A 150 6.38 -9.31 4.19
N GLU A 151 6.33 -8.80 2.96
CA GLU A 151 7.20 -9.26 1.88
C GLU A 151 8.61 -8.66 1.98
N GLU A 152 8.71 -7.37 2.30
CA GLU A 152 9.98 -6.64 2.26
C GLU A 152 10.70 -6.61 3.62
N PHE A 153 9.94 -6.57 4.72
CA PHE A 153 10.49 -6.33 6.06
C PHE A 153 10.03 -7.31 7.15
N PRO A 154 9.80 -8.61 6.87
CA PRO A 154 9.30 -9.54 7.89
C PRO A 154 10.30 -9.71 9.04
N HIS A 155 11.59 -9.56 8.77
CA HIS A 155 12.67 -9.66 9.76
C HIS A 155 12.71 -8.50 10.76
N LEU A 156 11.96 -7.41 10.52
CA LEU A 156 11.83 -6.27 11.41
C LEU A 156 10.54 -6.30 12.25
N LEU A 157 9.65 -7.25 11.99
CA LEU A 157 8.37 -7.39 12.66
C LEU A 157 8.37 -8.61 13.58
N SER A 158 7.80 -8.49 14.77
CA SER A 158 7.57 -9.67 15.62
C SER A 158 6.66 -10.68 14.93
N ASN A 159 6.80 -11.96 15.30
CA ASN A 159 5.92 -13.02 14.77
C ASN A 159 4.45 -12.74 15.10
N ASP A 160 4.16 -12.24 16.30
CA ASP A 160 2.80 -11.87 16.72
C ASP A 160 2.21 -10.79 15.80
N THR A 161 3.01 -9.79 15.44
CA THR A 161 2.59 -8.75 14.49
C THR A 161 2.39 -9.31 13.08
N GLN A 162 3.25 -10.22 12.63
CA GLN A 162 3.06 -10.88 11.33
C GLN A 162 1.75 -11.69 11.29
N ASP A 163 1.44 -12.43 12.36
CA ASP A 163 0.18 -13.19 12.47
C ASP A 163 -1.05 -12.26 12.52
N LEU A 164 -0.95 -11.14 13.25
CA LEU A 164 -1.99 -10.10 13.25
C LEU A 164 -2.23 -9.51 11.86
N ILE A 165 -1.17 -9.26 11.10
CA ILE A 165 -1.30 -8.80 9.71
C ILE A 165 -2.06 -9.81 8.88
N LEU A 166 -1.72 -11.10 8.98
CA LEU A 166 -2.40 -12.16 8.23
C LEU A 166 -3.89 -12.27 8.59
N GLU A 167 -4.25 -12.15 9.87
CA GLU A 167 -5.66 -12.07 10.31
C GLU A 167 -6.35 -10.84 9.71
N SER A 168 -5.70 -9.68 9.75
CA SER A 168 -6.23 -8.43 9.20
C SER A 168 -6.49 -8.53 7.70
N LEU A 169 -5.58 -9.17 6.95
CA LEU A 169 -5.71 -9.42 5.51
C LEU A 169 -6.84 -10.40 5.19
N HIS A 170 -7.03 -11.44 6.01
CA HIS A 170 -8.19 -12.33 5.92
C HIS A 170 -9.49 -11.54 6.06
N ASN A 171 -9.63 -10.72 7.11
CA ASN A 171 -10.82 -9.90 7.33
C ASN A 171 -11.02 -8.88 6.21
N THR A 172 -9.95 -8.28 5.69
CA THR A 172 -9.98 -7.38 4.54
C THR A 172 -10.57 -8.08 3.32
N THR A 173 -10.08 -9.29 3.02
CA THR A 173 -10.56 -10.11 1.89
C THR A 173 -12.02 -10.50 2.05
N LYS A 174 -12.45 -10.87 3.27
CA LYS A 174 -13.85 -11.13 3.59
C LYS A 174 -14.74 -9.90 3.47
N GLY A 175 -14.29 -8.74 3.97
CA GLY A 175 -15.01 -7.48 3.85
C GLY A 175 -15.18 -7.02 2.39
N ASP A 176 -14.25 -7.35 1.50
CA ASP A 176 -14.39 -7.09 0.08
C ASP A 176 -15.48 -7.94 -0.60
N GLU A 177 -15.93 -9.04 0.01
CA GLU A 177 -17.11 -9.80 -0.47
C GLU A 177 -18.40 -8.97 -0.35
N TYR A 178 -18.45 -7.96 0.53
CA TYR A 178 -19.59 -7.05 0.68
C TYR A 178 -19.59 -5.93 -0.37
N ARG A 179 -18.48 -5.74 -1.09
CA ARG A 179 -18.37 -4.73 -2.13
C ARG A 179 -18.90 -5.24 -3.46
N VAL A 180 -20.16 -4.93 -3.73
CA VAL A 180 -20.86 -5.29 -4.96
C VAL A 180 -21.37 -4.02 -5.63
N GLY A 181 -20.76 -3.65 -6.76
CA GLY A 181 -21.13 -2.43 -7.49
C GLY A 181 -22.63 -2.37 -7.82
N GLY A 182 -23.30 -1.32 -7.34
CA GLY A 182 -24.73 -1.08 -7.55
C GLY A 182 -25.63 -1.67 -6.46
N VAL A 183 -25.05 -2.26 -5.41
CA VAL A 183 -25.73 -2.78 -4.22
C VAL A 183 -25.22 -2.01 -3.00
N ASP A 184 -26.12 -1.70 -2.05
CA ASP A 184 -25.81 -0.99 -0.79
C ASP A 184 -24.98 0.31 -0.99
N ASP A 185 -25.28 1.04 -2.07
CA ASP A 185 -24.59 2.26 -2.50
C ASP A 185 -23.08 2.11 -2.81
N ASP A 186 -22.57 0.87 -2.88
CA ASP A 186 -21.19 0.58 -3.29
C ASP A 186 -21.04 0.69 -4.82
N ASN A 187 -19.86 1.11 -5.27
CA ASN A 187 -19.53 1.36 -6.67
C ASN A 187 -18.32 0.56 -7.16
N LEU A 188 -17.91 -0.49 -6.44
CA LEU A 188 -16.81 -1.34 -6.83
C LEU A 188 -17.21 -2.28 -7.95
N TYR A 189 -16.91 -1.83 -9.17
CA TYR A 189 -16.92 -2.66 -10.37
C TYR A 189 -15.49 -3.05 -10.74
N PRO A 190 -15.28 -4.14 -11.51
CA PRO A 190 -13.97 -4.43 -12.09
C PRO A 190 -13.41 -3.27 -12.93
N ALA A 191 -14.29 -2.45 -13.52
CA ALA A 191 -13.93 -1.24 -14.25
C ALA A 191 -13.43 -0.09 -13.35
N TYR A 192 -13.60 -0.15 -12.03
CA TYR A 192 -13.12 0.90 -11.12
C TYR A 192 -11.59 0.89 -10.95
N SER A 193 -10.83 0.29 -11.87
CA SER A 193 -9.37 0.33 -11.95
C SER A 193 -8.64 0.17 -10.61
N ASN A 194 -8.28 1.26 -9.92
CA ASN A 194 -7.39 1.22 -8.77
C ASN A 194 -7.89 0.38 -7.56
N PRO A 195 -9.11 0.56 -6.98
CA PRO A 195 -9.52 -0.28 -5.85
C PRO A 195 -9.82 -1.70 -6.32
N ALA A 196 -10.24 -1.88 -7.58
CA ALA A 196 -10.48 -3.20 -8.16
C ALA A 196 -9.20 -4.02 -8.30
N ILE A 197 -8.12 -3.41 -8.81
CA ILE A 197 -6.78 -4.02 -8.94
C ILE A 197 -6.23 -4.38 -7.56
N MET A 198 -6.36 -3.49 -6.58
CA MET A 198 -5.92 -3.76 -5.21
C MET A 198 -6.74 -4.87 -4.53
N ARG A 199 -8.06 -4.91 -4.72
CA ARG A 199 -8.93 -5.99 -4.21
C ARG A 199 -8.49 -7.35 -4.75
N ALA A 200 -8.30 -7.46 -6.06
CA ALA A 200 -7.88 -8.69 -6.71
C ALA A 200 -6.54 -9.17 -6.15
N PHE A 201 -5.58 -8.25 -6.02
CA PHE A 201 -4.27 -8.52 -5.45
C PHE A 201 -4.36 -9.03 -4.01
N VAL A 202 -4.99 -8.28 -3.11
CA VAL A 202 -5.07 -8.63 -1.69
C VAL A 202 -5.78 -9.96 -1.50
N SER A 203 -6.88 -10.20 -2.22
CA SER A 203 -7.63 -11.46 -2.15
C SER A 203 -6.78 -12.66 -2.61
N GLY A 204 -6.13 -12.54 -3.77
CA GLY A 204 -5.32 -13.60 -4.35
C GLY A 204 -4.03 -13.88 -3.57
N TYR A 205 -3.42 -12.84 -2.99
CA TYR A 205 -2.26 -12.96 -2.10
C TYR A 205 -2.65 -13.64 -0.79
N THR A 206 -3.70 -13.14 -0.12
CA THR A 206 -4.16 -13.62 1.18
C THR A 206 -4.57 -15.09 1.10
N GLY A 207 -5.36 -15.46 0.10
CA GLY A 207 -5.78 -16.85 -0.11
C GLY A 207 -4.60 -17.80 -0.23
N ARG A 208 -3.56 -17.43 -1.00
CA ARG A 208 -2.36 -18.26 -1.13
C ARG A 208 -1.57 -18.33 0.17
N ARG A 209 -1.37 -17.19 0.83
CA ARG A 209 -0.59 -17.09 2.07
C ARG A 209 -1.21 -17.89 3.22
N LEU A 210 -2.53 -18.03 3.22
CA LEU A 210 -3.31 -18.80 4.21
C LEU A 210 -3.75 -20.19 3.72
N ALA A 211 -3.38 -20.58 2.49
CA ALA A 211 -3.85 -21.80 1.84
C ALA A 211 -5.40 -21.92 1.76
N ASP A 212 -6.11 -20.79 1.64
CA ASP A 212 -7.54 -20.72 1.39
C ASP A 212 -7.83 -20.69 -0.13
N ALA A 213 -8.34 -21.79 -0.64
CA ALA A 213 -8.65 -21.96 -2.06
C ALA A 213 -9.78 -21.04 -2.56
N ASN A 214 -10.76 -20.70 -1.70
CA ASN A 214 -11.88 -19.86 -2.08
C ASN A 214 -11.44 -18.41 -2.23
N MET A 215 -10.65 -17.89 -1.28
CA MET A 215 -10.07 -16.55 -1.39
C MET A 215 -9.13 -16.43 -2.59
N THR A 216 -8.29 -17.46 -2.80
CA THR A 216 -7.42 -17.55 -3.97
C THR A 216 -8.22 -17.45 -5.27
N GLN A 217 -9.25 -18.31 -5.42
CA GLN A 217 -10.10 -18.32 -6.61
C GLN A 217 -10.88 -17.00 -6.78
N SER A 218 -11.35 -16.40 -5.70
CA SER A 218 -12.06 -15.11 -5.72
C SER A 218 -11.16 -14.00 -6.28
N GLY A 219 -9.92 -13.90 -5.80
CA GLY A 219 -8.95 -12.93 -6.31
C GLY A 219 -8.61 -13.13 -7.78
N GLU A 220 -8.33 -14.38 -8.19
CA GLU A 220 -8.01 -14.72 -9.59
C GLU A 220 -9.18 -14.44 -10.54
N LYS A 221 -10.40 -14.80 -10.14
CA LYS A 221 -11.59 -14.55 -10.95
C LYS A 221 -11.85 -13.05 -11.12
N TYR A 222 -11.74 -12.28 -10.03
CA TYR A 222 -11.94 -10.83 -10.09
C TYR A 222 -10.84 -10.16 -10.92
N ALA A 223 -9.59 -10.64 -10.85
CA ALA A 223 -8.51 -10.22 -11.73
C ALA A 223 -8.82 -10.49 -13.21
N GLN A 224 -9.37 -11.65 -13.53
CA GLN A 224 -9.76 -11.99 -14.90
C GLN A 224 -10.80 -11.02 -15.46
N GLU A 225 -11.78 -10.60 -14.66
CA GLU A 225 -12.78 -9.60 -15.09
C GLU A 225 -12.13 -8.24 -15.41
N ILE A 226 -11.10 -7.84 -14.67
CA ILE A 226 -10.31 -6.62 -14.93
C ILE A 226 -9.50 -6.78 -16.22
N ILE A 227 -8.84 -7.94 -16.39
CA ILE A 227 -8.04 -8.27 -17.58
C ILE A 227 -8.92 -8.26 -18.83
N ASP A 228 -10.12 -8.85 -18.79
CA ASP A 228 -11.04 -8.88 -19.92
C ASP A 228 -11.45 -7.47 -20.36
N LEU A 229 -11.68 -6.57 -19.41
CA LEU A 229 -11.96 -5.16 -19.69
C LEU A 229 -10.76 -4.45 -20.32
N PHE A 230 -9.55 -4.73 -19.81
CA PHE A 230 -8.32 -4.17 -20.34
C PHE A 230 -8.02 -4.69 -21.75
N ASP A 231 -8.10 -6.00 -21.99
CA ASP A 231 -7.87 -6.62 -23.30
C ASP A 231 -8.88 -6.09 -24.34
N ARG A 232 -10.11 -5.78 -23.94
CA ARG A 232 -11.13 -5.14 -24.80
C ARG A 232 -10.77 -3.70 -25.19
N ALA A 233 -10.26 -2.91 -24.24
CA ALA A 233 -10.10 -1.46 -24.41
C ALA A 233 -8.64 -1.01 -24.66
N SER A 234 -7.68 -1.91 -24.46
CA SER A 234 -6.24 -1.64 -24.40
C SER A 234 -5.86 -0.54 -23.40
N THR A 235 -6.67 -0.33 -22.37
CA THR A 235 -6.42 0.66 -21.33
C THR A 235 -7.31 0.44 -20.09
N LEU A 236 -6.97 1.12 -18.99
CA LEU A 236 -7.77 1.16 -17.77
C LEU A 236 -8.89 2.20 -17.87
N SER A 237 -10.03 1.97 -17.20
CA SER A 237 -11.20 2.86 -17.32
C SER A 237 -10.97 4.26 -16.77
N GLU A 238 -10.24 4.42 -15.65
CA GLU A 238 -9.83 5.73 -15.13
C GLU A 238 -8.60 6.24 -15.90
N PHE A 239 -8.81 6.47 -17.20
CA PHE A 239 -7.77 6.77 -18.16
C PHE A 239 -7.06 8.08 -17.82
N ASN A 240 -5.73 8.02 -17.76
CA ASN A 240 -4.85 9.19 -17.71
C ASN A 240 -5.15 10.16 -16.54
N SER A 241 -5.73 9.66 -15.44
CA SER A 241 -5.88 10.43 -14.20
C SER A 241 -4.51 10.64 -13.54
N GLY A 242 -4.12 11.89 -13.29
CA GLY A 242 -2.88 12.17 -12.57
C GLY A 242 -2.77 11.51 -11.19
N THR A 243 -3.90 11.20 -10.56
CA THR A 243 -3.92 10.48 -9.27
C THR A 243 -4.16 9.00 -9.47
N TYR A 244 -5.27 8.63 -10.10
CA TYR A 244 -5.72 7.23 -10.11
C TYR A 244 -4.92 6.35 -11.07
N THR A 245 -4.35 6.89 -12.15
CA THR A 245 -3.37 6.14 -12.94
C THR A 245 -2.17 5.77 -12.08
N GLY A 246 -1.71 6.66 -11.21
CA GLY A 246 -0.62 6.39 -10.28
C GLY A 246 -0.93 5.28 -9.28
N VAL A 247 -2.15 5.23 -8.73
CA VAL A 247 -2.59 4.13 -7.84
C VAL A 247 -2.71 2.81 -8.62
N SER A 248 -3.25 2.84 -9.84
CA SER A 248 -3.38 1.64 -10.66
C SER A 248 -2.02 1.05 -11.05
N LEU A 249 -1.04 1.90 -11.39
CA LEU A 249 0.34 1.47 -11.62
C LEU A 249 0.95 0.82 -10.36
N PHE A 250 0.70 1.39 -9.19
CA PHE A 250 1.09 0.77 -7.91
C PHE A 250 0.49 -0.64 -7.78
N GLY A 251 -0.83 -0.78 -7.93
CA GLY A 251 -1.50 -2.09 -7.84
C GLY A 251 -0.99 -3.12 -8.86
N LEU A 252 -0.75 -2.71 -10.12
CA LEU A 252 -0.21 -3.59 -11.16
C LEU A 252 1.24 -4.02 -10.87
N ILE A 253 2.06 -3.16 -10.24
CA ILE A 253 3.40 -3.55 -9.80
C ILE A 253 3.31 -4.65 -8.73
N LEU A 254 2.33 -4.58 -7.82
CA LEU A 254 2.12 -5.63 -6.81
C LEU A 254 1.75 -6.97 -7.46
N TRP A 255 0.90 -6.96 -8.50
CA TRP A 255 0.58 -8.15 -9.29
C TRP A 255 1.83 -8.79 -9.89
N CYS A 256 2.77 -7.97 -10.38
CA CYS A 256 4.01 -8.45 -11.00
C CYS A 256 5.02 -8.98 -9.97
N LYS A 257 4.99 -8.47 -8.74
CA LYS A 257 6.09 -8.66 -7.78
C LYS A 257 5.82 -9.74 -6.75
N TYR A 258 4.59 -9.84 -6.25
CA TYR A 258 4.30 -10.61 -5.02
C TYR A 258 3.37 -11.81 -5.23
N LEU A 259 3.01 -12.12 -6.47
CA LEU A 259 2.21 -13.30 -6.80
C LEU A 259 3.06 -14.34 -7.57
N PRO A 260 2.79 -15.64 -7.37
CA PRO A 260 3.49 -16.70 -8.09
C PRO A 260 3.18 -16.72 -9.60
N GLU A 261 4.01 -17.42 -10.36
CA GLU A 261 3.91 -17.52 -11.84
C GLU A 261 2.57 -18.10 -12.34
N ASP A 262 1.86 -18.86 -11.50
CA ASP A 262 0.59 -19.50 -11.85
C ASP A 262 -0.64 -18.58 -11.72
N SER A 263 -0.47 -17.35 -11.21
CA SER A 263 -1.54 -16.36 -11.12
C SER A 263 -1.80 -15.68 -12.47
N VAL A 264 -3.07 -15.47 -12.82
CA VAL A 264 -3.45 -14.68 -14.01
C VAL A 264 -2.95 -13.25 -13.90
N MET A 265 -2.85 -12.73 -12.67
CA MET A 265 -2.30 -11.41 -12.37
C MET A 265 -0.81 -11.32 -12.70
N THR A 266 -0.02 -12.34 -12.35
CA THR A 266 1.42 -12.41 -12.72
C THR A 266 1.59 -12.57 -14.22
N ALA A 267 0.74 -13.38 -14.86
CA ALA A 267 0.80 -13.59 -16.31
C ALA A 267 0.47 -12.34 -17.13
N LYS A 268 -0.51 -11.52 -16.69
CA LYS A 268 -0.99 -10.34 -17.43
C LYS A 268 -0.49 -9.00 -16.92
N GLY A 269 -0.15 -8.89 -15.64
CA GLY A 269 0.31 -7.67 -14.98
C GLY A 269 1.44 -6.97 -15.72
N PRO A 270 2.52 -7.65 -16.15
CA PRO A 270 3.62 -7.00 -16.87
C PRO A 270 3.18 -6.34 -18.18
N GLN A 271 2.28 -6.97 -18.93
CA GLN A 271 1.71 -6.40 -20.16
C GLN A 271 0.89 -5.15 -19.84
N MET A 272 -0.08 -5.25 -18.93
CA MET A 272 -0.95 -4.14 -18.56
C MET A 272 -0.16 -2.94 -18.01
N LEU A 273 0.89 -3.22 -17.23
CA LEU A 273 1.80 -2.20 -16.70
C LEU A 273 2.56 -1.49 -17.82
N ALA A 274 3.13 -2.24 -18.77
CA ALA A 274 3.87 -1.69 -19.90
C ALA A 274 2.98 -0.87 -20.85
N ASP A 275 1.77 -1.36 -21.14
CA ASP A 275 0.80 -0.68 -22.00
C ASP A 275 0.31 0.62 -21.36
N THR A 276 0.05 0.61 -20.04
CA THR A 276 -0.32 1.82 -19.28
C THR A 276 0.81 2.85 -19.28
N TRP A 277 2.06 2.43 -19.04
CA TRP A 277 3.21 3.33 -19.13
C TRP A 277 3.44 3.88 -20.54
N SER A 278 3.19 3.09 -21.57
CA SER A 278 3.28 3.52 -22.97
C SER A 278 2.27 4.63 -23.27
N ALA A 279 1.04 4.52 -22.76
CA ALA A 279 0.03 5.57 -22.88
C ALA A 279 0.44 6.85 -22.12
N VAL A 280 0.90 6.71 -20.88
CA VAL A 280 1.42 7.84 -20.08
C VAL A 280 2.56 8.56 -20.81
N ALA A 281 3.51 7.81 -21.38
CA ALA A 281 4.65 8.39 -22.09
C ALA A 281 4.24 9.18 -23.35
N GLN A 282 3.21 8.73 -24.07
CA GLN A 282 2.69 9.46 -25.23
C GLN A 282 2.00 10.78 -24.84
N LEU A 283 1.44 10.84 -23.63
CA LEU A 283 0.70 12.00 -23.13
C LEU A 283 1.56 12.94 -22.27
N TRP A 284 2.72 12.50 -21.81
CA TRP A 284 3.63 13.33 -21.02
C TRP A 284 4.29 14.42 -21.86
N HIS A 285 4.16 15.68 -21.44
CA HIS A 285 4.87 16.80 -22.04
C HIS A 285 5.99 17.30 -21.11
N PRO A 286 7.27 17.00 -21.39
CA PRO A 286 8.38 17.28 -20.47
C PRO A 286 8.58 18.78 -20.19
N GLY A 287 8.34 19.65 -21.18
CA GLY A 287 8.46 21.10 -20.99
C GLY A 287 7.37 21.71 -20.11
N MET A 288 6.21 21.04 -20.00
CA MET A 288 5.10 21.48 -19.14
C MET A 288 5.10 20.73 -17.81
N LYS A 289 5.94 19.68 -17.70
CA LYS A 289 5.92 18.71 -16.61
C LYS A 289 4.49 18.26 -16.30
N ASN A 290 3.73 17.91 -17.33
CA ASN A 290 2.31 17.59 -17.18
C ASN A 290 1.87 16.52 -18.19
N MET A 291 0.88 15.71 -17.81
CA MET A 291 0.22 14.79 -18.74
C MET A 291 -0.90 15.53 -19.49
N ALA A 292 -0.84 15.51 -20.82
CA ALA A 292 -1.88 16.02 -21.71
C ALA A 292 -3.13 15.12 -21.67
N GLY A 293 -4.29 15.69 -22.00
CA GLY A 293 -5.57 14.98 -21.97
C GLY A 293 -5.77 14.01 -23.14
N PRO A 294 -6.92 13.29 -23.16
CA PRO A 294 -8.06 13.44 -22.25
C PRO A 294 -7.77 12.89 -20.85
N TRP A 295 -8.47 13.39 -19.84
CA TRP A 295 -8.36 12.93 -18.44
C TRP A 295 -9.72 12.42 -17.97
N ASP A 296 -9.74 11.25 -17.35
CA ASP A 296 -10.88 10.82 -16.54
C ASP A 296 -10.56 11.02 -15.05
N ARG A 297 -11.57 11.39 -14.26
CA ARG A 297 -11.48 11.55 -12.80
C ARG A 297 -10.17 12.21 -12.29
N ALA A 298 -9.82 13.35 -12.87
CA ALA A 298 -8.67 14.15 -12.42
C ALA A 298 -9.12 15.26 -11.46
N TYR A 299 -8.34 15.51 -10.41
CA TYR A 299 -8.57 16.65 -9.50
C TYR A 299 -8.24 18.01 -10.16
N GLY A 300 -7.43 18.00 -11.21
CA GLY A 300 -7.12 19.17 -12.02
C GLY A 300 -6.38 18.78 -13.29
N TYR A 301 -6.36 19.69 -14.27
CA TYR A 301 -5.67 19.48 -15.54
C TYR A 301 -4.18 19.81 -15.47
N ASP A 302 -3.76 20.55 -14.45
CA ASP A 302 -2.37 20.97 -14.23
C ASP A 302 -1.83 20.25 -12.98
N MET A 303 -1.05 19.18 -13.19
CA MET A 303 -0.43 18.44 -12.11
C MET A 303 0.59 19.25 -11.33
N ASN A 304 1.02 20.41 -11.82
CA ASN A 304 1.92 21.31 -11.08
C ASN A 304 1.19 22.14 -10.01
N ARG A 305 -0.11 21.93 -9.78
CA ARG A 305 -0.92 22.68 -8.80
C ARG A 305 -1.45 21.83 -7.65
N TYR A 306 -1.17 20.53 -7.65
CA TYR A 306 -1.58 19.61 -6.60
C TYR A 306 -0.65 18.40 -6.58
N VAL A 307 -0.57 17.69 -5.45
CA VAL A 307 0.19 16.45 -5.38
C VAL A 307 -0.59 15.34 -6.07
N SER A 308 -0.09 14.87 -7.21
CA SER A 308 -0.62 13.71 -7.92
C SER A 308 0.31 12.51 -7.75
N LEU A 309 -0.24 11.30 -7.74
CA LEU A 309 0.58 10.10 -7.59
C LEU A 309 1.46 9.86 -8.83
N MET A 310 1.02 10.30 -10.01
CA MET A 310 1.88 10.32 -11.19
C MET A 310 3.07 11.26 -11.02
N ALA A 311 2.93 12.39 -10.31
CA ALA A 311 4.07 13.26 -10.00
C ALA A 311 5.14 12.53 -9.17
N LEU A 312 4.72 11.69 -8.22
CA LEU A 312 5.64 10.86 -7.42
C LEU A 312 6.33 9.80 -8.28
N TRP A 313 5.61 9.15 -9.21
CA TRP A 313 6.22 8.25 -10.18
C TRP A 313 7.22 8.95 -11.11
N PHE A 314 6.89 10.15 -11.59
CA PHE A 314 7.83 10.93 -12.40
C PHE A 314 9.04 11.37 -11.60
N TRP A 315 8.91 11.66 -10.30
CA TRP A 315 10.08 11.91 -9.46
C TRP A 315 11.01 10.70 -9.48
N THR A 316 10.53 9.49 -9.17
CA THR A 316 11.41 8.32 -9.10
C THR A 316 12.11 7.99 -10.42
N LEU A 317 11.50 8.35 -11.55
CA LEU A 317 12.04 8.07 -12.89
C LEU A 317 12.89 9.22 -13.49
N LEU A 318 12.48 10.48 -13.29
CA LEU A 318 13.02 11.66 -13.97
C LEU A 318 13.73 12.64 -13.01
N GLY A 319 13.60 12.42 -11.70
CA GLY A 319 14.03 13.32 -10.64
C GLY A 319 12.99 14.39 -10.30
N LYS A 320 13.06 14.91 -9.07
CA LYS A 320 12.11 15.89 -8.52
C LYS A 320 11.91 17.09 -9.45
N GLU A 321 13.01 17.68 -9.90
CA GLU A 321 13.00 18.89 -10.73
C GLU A 321 12.35 18.69 -12.11
N ASN A 322 12.28 17.47 -12.61
CA ASN A 322 11.63 17.16 -13.90
C ASN A 322 10.25 16.52 -13.71
N SER A 323 9.83 16.31 -12.47
CA SER A 323 8.49 15.82 -12.13
C SER A 323 7.46 16.95 -12.09
N SER A 324 6.19 16.59 -11.93
CA SER A 324 5.10 17.57 -11.76
C SER A 324 4.95 18.08 -10.32
N LEU A 325 5.90 17.80 -9.43
CA LEU A 325 5.80 18.33 -8.07
C LEU A 325 6.02 19.84 -8.05
N ILE A 326 5.21 20.50 -7.22
CA ILE A 326 5.33 21.93 -6.96
C ILE A 326 6.73 22.20 -6.44
N SER A 327 7.51 22.97 -7.20
CA SER A 327 8.71 23.62 -6.69
C SER A 327 8.26 24.66 -5.66
N ALA A 328 8.60 24.45 -4.39
CA ALA A 328 8.39 25.42 -3.32
C ALA A 328 9.17 26.72 -3.58
#